data_AF-A0A090SVS9-F1
#
_entry.id   AF-A0A090SVS9-F1
#
_cell.length_a   1.000
_cell.length_b   1.000
_cell.length_c   1.000
_cell.angle_alpha   90.00
_cell.angle_beta   90.00
_cell.angle_gamma   90.00
#
_symmetry.space_group_name_H-M   'P 1'
#
loop_
_entity.id
_entity.type
_entity.pdbx_description
1 polymer ?
#
loop_
_entity_poly.entity_id
_entity_poly.type
_entity_poly.pdbx_seq_one_letter_code
_entity_poly.pdbx_strand_id
1 'polypeptide(L)'
;MKIFSNFESGNIEVVSIENRDDIQLKIQNDNQSEFYQWFHFRLETQAEQSHTIKILDLAKSAYPEGWKGYDVVASYDREEWFRIPSEFDGDTLSFHVLPERGSMYFAYFAPYSYDRHLDLLHMAQTEHHCTLETLGHTLDNNDMSLLTFGEPEEGKKNIWVIARQHPGETMAEWFMEGLIQRLVDETDTTAQALLEKAVLYVVPNMNPDGANRGHLRTNAVGVNLNREWQSPSKEKSQRCSWYVRRCSKQASICS
;
A
#
# COMPACT_ATOMS: atom_id res chain seq x y z
N MET A 1 -3.52 14.86 25.18
CA MET A 1 -3.49 14.47 23.77
C MET A 1 -2.27 13.60 23.53
N LYS A 2 -2.36 12.59 22.66
CA LYS A 2 -1.25 11.72 22.28
C LYS A 2 -1.32 11.40 20.80
N ILE A 3 -0.17 11.18 20.18
CA ILE A 3 -0.07 10.73 18.78
C ILE A 3 0.67 9.40 18.74
N PHE A 4 0.15 8.47 17.95
CA PHE A 4 0.69 7.12 17.81
C PHE A 4 0.91 6.79 16.34
N SER A 5 2.02 6.12 16.04
CA SER A 5 2.32 5.52 14.74
C SER A 5 2.94 4.12 14.86
N ASN A 6 2.98 3.54 16.07
CA ASN A 6 3.49 2.18 16.29
C ASN A 6 2.43 1.12 15.95
N PHE A 7 2.10 1.02 14.67
CA PHE A 7 1.20 0.03 14.08
C PHE A 7 1.55 -0.12 12.60
N GLU A 8 0.98 -1.12 11.95
CA GLU A 8 1.22 -1.40 10.54
C GLU A 8 0.99 -0.17 9.65
N SER A 9 1.92 0.10 8.74
CA SER A 9 1.98 1.28 7.86
C SER A 9 2.10 2.62 8.57
N GLY A 10 2.19 2.65 9.89
CA GLY A 10 2.31 3.88 10.67
C GLY A 10 3.62 4.60 10.38
N ASN A 11 3.53 5.89 10.06
CA ASN A 11 4.68 6.77 9.83
C ASN A 11 4.31 8.19 10.23
N ILE A 12 4.90 8.65 11.34
CA ILE A 12 4.98 10.06 11.73
C ILE A 12 6.04 10.22 12.82
N GLU A 13 6.65 11.40 12.90
CA GLU A 13 7.46 11.88 14.02
C GLU A 13 6.77 13.08 14.67
N VAL A 14 6.71 13.08 16.00
CA VAL A 14 6.13 14.17 16.78
C VAL A 14 7.19 15.20 17.12
N VAL A 15 7.04 16.43 16.62
CA VAL A 15 7.91 17.57 16.95
C VAL A 15 7.38 18.31 18.18
N SER A 16 6.07 18.61 18.20
CA SER A 16 5.40 19.27 19.33
C SER A 16 3.92 18.91 19.38
N ILE A 17 3.42 18.59 20.57
CA ILE A 17 2.00 18.35 20.87
C ILE A 17 1.52 19.09 22.14
N GLU A 18 2.29 20.06 22.61
CA GLU A 18 1.99 20.82 23.84
C GLU A 18 0.77 21.74 23.66
N ASN A 19 0.57 22.23 22.43
CA ASN A 19 -0.55 23.08 22.06
C ASN A 19 -1.41 22.40 20.99
N ARG A 20 -2.70 22.21 21.27
CA ARG A 20 -3.67 21.63 20.32
C ARG A 20 -3.86 22.49 19.06
N ASP A 21 -3.69 23.81 19.20
CA ASP A 21 -3.85 24.77 18.11
C ASP A 21 -2.55 24.95 17.30
N ASP A 22 -1.48 24.21 17.62
CA ASP A 22 -0.21 24.20 16.90
C ASP A 22 0.53 22.85 17.07
N ILE A 23 -0.09 21.77 16.60
CA ILE A 23 0.54 20.44 16.58
C ILE A 23 1.51 20.38 15.41
N GLN A 24 2.77 20.02 15.69
CA GLN A 24 3.83 19.99 14.70
C GLN A 24 4.37 18.57 14.54
N LEU A 25 4.37 18.09 13.30
CA LEU A 25 4.74 16.73 12.92
C LEU A 25 5.74 16.75 11.77
N LYS A 26 6.49 15.66 11.63
CA LYS A 26 7.33 15.38 10.47
C LYS A 26 7.06 13.98 9.95
N ILE A 27 7.31 13.76 8.67
CA ILE A 27 7.25 12.44 8.06
C ILE A 27 8.64 11.82 8.16
N GLN A 28 8.73 10.55 8.54
CA GLN A 28 10.01 9.85 8.59
C GLN A 28 10.39 9.33 7.19
N ASN A 29 11.69 9.34 6.91
CA ASN A 29 12.24 8.71 5.72
C ASN A 29 11.99 7.20 5.71
N ASP A 30 11.77 6.66 4.52
CA ASP A 30 11.91 5.24 4.24
C ASP A 30 13.25 4.74 4.78
N ASN A 31 13.26 3.55 5.39
CA ASN A 31 14.48 2.99 5.96
C ASN A 31 15.58 2.81 4.90
N GLN A 32 16.77 3.32 5.19
CA GLN A 32 17.94 3.34 4.28
C GLN A 32 17.67 4.08 2.95
N SER A 33 16.81 5.09 2.97
CA SER A 33 16.53 5.94 1.82
C SER A 33 16.29 7.40 2.25
N GLU A 34 16.35 8.30 1.28
CA GLU A 34 15.99 9.72 1.46
C GLU A 34 14.51 9.99 1.10
N PHE A 35 13.78 8.98 0.61
CA PHE A 35 12.38 9.16 0.21
C PHE A 35 11.46 9.27 1.43
N TYR A 36 10.57 10.25 1.42
CA TYR A 36 9.40 10.31 2.30
C TYR A 36 8.26 11.05 1.61
N GLN A 37 7.03 10.67 1.96
CA GLN A 37 5.77 11.32 1.58
C GLN A 37 4.60 10.66 2.33
N TRP A 38 4.67 9.34 2.50
CA TRP A 38 3.64 8.57 3.19
C TRP A 38 3.64 8.91 4.69
N PHE A 39 2.48 9.28 5.22
CA PHE A 39 2.24 9.38 6.64
C PHE A 39 1.00 8.56 7.01
N HIS A 40 0.99 8.04 8.23
CA HIS A 40 -0.17 7.40 8.83
C HIS A 40 -0.02 7.42 10.35
N PHE A 41 -0.94 8.06 11.06
CA PHE A 41 -0.88 8.18 12.51
C PHE A 41 -2.27 8.26 13.12
N ARG A 42 -2.34 8.05 14.43
CA ARG A 42 -3.55 8.13 15.24
C ARG A 42 -3.42 9.25 16.26
N LEU A 43 -4.41 10.14 16.29
CA LEU A 43 -4.61 11.11 17.35
C LEU A 43 -5.51 10.50 18.43
N GLU A 44 -5.10 10.62 19.69
CA GLU A 44 -5.93 10.39 20.87
C GLU A 44 -6.10 11.71 21.62
N THR A 45 -7.33 12.16 21.74
CA THR A 45 -7.67 13.48 22.31
C THR A 45 -9.04 13.48 22.98
N GLN A 46 -9.44 14.60 23.56
CA GLN A 46 -10.81 14.80 24.01
C GLN A 46 -11.68 15.17 22.80
N ALA A 47 -12.84 14.52 22.69
CA ALA A 47 -13.81 14.84 21.65
C ALA A 47 -14.27 16.30 21.74
N GLU A 48 -14.76 16.83 20.62
CA GLU A 48 -15.32 18.18 20.50
C GLU A 48 -14.32 19.31 20.81
N GLN A 49 -13.02 19.04 20.64
CA GLN A 49 -11.96 20.05 20.72
C GLN A 49 -11.32 20.28 19.36
N SER A 50 -11.15 21.55 18.99
CA SER A 50 -10.45 21.91 17.75
C SER A 50 -8.96 21.65 17.89
N HIS A 51 -8.35 21.19 16.79
CA HIS A 51 -6.92 20.98 16.66
C HIS A 51 -6.45 21.56 15.32
N THR A 52 -5.26 22.13 15.32
CA THR A 52 -4.53 22.53 14.11
C THR A 52 -3.29 21.67 14.01
N ILE A 53 -3.17 20.91 12.93
CA ILE A 53 -2.05 20.00 12.70
C ILE A 53 -1.24 20.51 11.52
N LYS A 54 0.07 20.53 11.68
CA LYS A 54 1.06 20.95 10.69
C LYS A 54 2.06 19.82 10.47
N ILE A 55 2.19 19.40 9.22
CA ILE A 55 3.25 18.49 8.79
C ILE A 55 4.32 19.34 8.10
N LEU A 56 5.50 19.39 8.73
CA LEU A 56 6.61 20.27 8.38
C LEU A 56 7.58 19.62 7.39
N ASP A 57 8.46 20.43 6.80
CA ASP A 57 9.57 20.02 5.95
C ASP A 57 9.14 19.22 4.71
N LEU A 58 8.04 19.63 4.08
CA LEU A 58 7.49 18.95 2.90
C LEU A 58 8.06 19.50 1.59
N ALA A 59 8.74 20.65 1.58
CA ALA A 59 9.45 21.14 0.40
C ALA A 59 10.56 20.18 -0.08
N LYS A 60 11.09 19.36 0.83
CA LYS A 60 12.13 18.34 0.55
C LYS A 60 11.57 16.93 0.41
N SER A 61 10.26 16.75 0.51
CA SER A 61 9.62 15.44 0.31
C SER A 61 9.90 14.91 -1.10
N ALA A 62 9.66 13.61 -1.32
CA ALA A 62 9.90 12.99 -2.62
C ALA A 62 9.12 13.68 -3.75
N TYR A 63 7.93 14.22 -3.44
CA TYR A 63 7.03 14.87 -4.38
C TYR A 63 6.36 16.10 -3.77
N PRO A 64 7.05 17.25 -3.67
CA PRO A 64 6.51 18.46 -3.04
C PRO A 64 5.28 19.02 -3.78
N GLU A 65 5.27 18.90 -5.11
CA GLU A 65 4.14 19.29 -5.95
C GLU A 65 2.87 18.46 -5.66
N GLY A 66 3.03 17.26 -5.08
CA GLY A 66 1.92 16.39 -4.69
C GLY A 66 1.09 16.95 -3.53
N TRP A 67 1.59 17.97 -2.81
CA TRP A 67 0.86 18.63 -1.71
C TRP A 67 -0.05 19.76 -2.19
N LYS A 68 0.14 20.26 -3.42
CA LYS A 68 -0.69 21.35 -3.96
C LYS A 68 -2.10 20.84 -4.26
N GLY A 69 -3.09 21.35 -3.54
CA GLY A 69 -4.48 20.92 -3.66
C GLY A 69 -4.75 19.51 -3.13
N TYR A 70 -3.84 18.98 -2.32
CA TYR A 70 -4.02 17.72 -1.62
C TYR A 70 -4.82 17.94 -0.34
N ASP A 71 -5.73 17.00 -0.03
CA ASP A 71 -6.50 16.94 1.21
C ASP A 71 -6.13 15.69 2.01
N VAL A 72 -5.97 15.82 3.32
CA VAL A 72 -5.61 14.70 4.22
C VAL A 72 -6.74 13.67 4.27
N VAL A 73 -6.40 12.38 4.31
CA VAL A 73 -7.37 11.30 4.48
C VAL A 73 -7.47 10.95 5.96
N ALA A 74 -8.69 10.78 6.48
CA ALA A 74 -8.92 10.48 7.88
C ALA A 74 -10.05 9.48 8.11
N SER A 75 -10.06 8.82 9.26
CA SER A 75 -11.05 7.80 9.63
C SER A 75 -11.17 7.67 11.14
N TYR A 76 -12.36 7.30 11.63
CA TYR A 76 -12.58 6.98 13.04
C TYR A 76 -12.43 5.48 13.35
N ASP A 77 -12.65 4.61 12.36
CA ASP A 77 -12.74 3.15 12.53
C ASP A 77 -11.72 2.36 11.67
N ARG A 78 -10.99 3.03 10.78
CA ARG A 78 -10.06 2.48 9.77
C ARG A 78 -10.76 1.76 8.61
N GLU A 79 -12.08 1.82 8.53
CA GLU A 79 -12.88 1.23 7.45
C GLU A 79 -13.39 2.34 6.52
N GLU A 80 -14.08 3.33 7.08
CA GLU A 80 -14.63 4.46 6.34
C GLU A 80 -13.66 5.64 6.37
N TRP A 81 -13.20 6.06 5.19
CA TRP A 81 -12.20 7.11 5.04
C TRP A 81 -12.77 8.32 4.31
N PHE A 82 -12.52 9.52 4.84
CA PHE A 82 -12.99 10.79 4.29
C PHE A 82 -11.85 11.82 4.19
N ARG A 83 -12.07 12.88 3.42
CA ARG A 83 -11.09 13.95 3.21
C ARG A 83 -11.28 15.09 4.21
N ILE A 84 -10.16 15.63 4.68
CA ILE A 84 -10.10 16.85 5.47
C ILE A 84 -9.35 17.89 4.63
N PRO A 85 -9.98 19.06 4.37
CA PRO A 85 -9.33 20.13 3.64
C PRO A 85 -7.98 20.50 4.25
N SER A 86 -6.95 20.61 3.41
CA SER A 86 -5.62 21.05 3.84
C SER A 86 -5.05 22.14 2.95
N GLU A 87 -4.18 22.95 3.53
CA GLU A 87 -3.46 24.04 2.86
C GLU A 87 -1.97 23.76 2.88
N PHE A 88 -1.32 23.92 1.73
CA PHE A 88 0.12 23.78 1.57
C PHE A 88 0.75 25.12 1.19
N ASP A 89 1.64 25.64 2.03
CA ASP A 89 2.27 26.95 1.85
C ASP A 89 3.60 26.90 1.05
N GLY A 90 4.00 25.71 0.59
CA GLY A 90 5.26 25.46 -0.09
C GLY A 90 6.26 24.64 0.73
N ASP A 91 6.08 24.54 2.05
CA ASP A 91 6.90 23.68 2.92
C ASP A 91 6.10 22.97 4.03
N THR A 92 4.97 23.54 4.46
CA THR A 92 4.13 23.00 5.52
C THR A 92 2.73 22.69 5.01
N LEU A 93 2.24 21.49 5.30
CA LEU A 93 0.84 21.11 5.11
C LEU A 93 0.09 21.33 6.42
N SER A 94 -0.90 22.21 6.41
CA SER A 94 -1.72 22.56 7.57
C SER A 94 -3.17 22.12 7.38
N PHE A 95 -3.78 21.58 8.43
CA PHE A 95 -5.20 21.24 8.43
C PHE A 95 -5.82 21.37 9.81
N HIS A 96 -7.13 21.62 9.83
CA HIS A 96 -7.92 21.81 11.03
C HIS A 96 -8.90 20.66 11.20
N VAL A 97 -9.05 20.16 12.42
CA VAL A 97 -9.97 19.08 12.74
C VAL A 97 -10.66 19.31 14.07
N LEU A 98 -11.94 18.97 14.13
CA LEU A 98 -12.76 18.93 15.34
C LEU A 98 -13.24 17.48 15.53
N PRO A 99 -12.47 16.61 16.20
CA PRO A 99 -12.82 15.19 16.31
C PRO A 99 -14.12 15.00 17.10
N GLU A 100 -15.07 14.25 16.54
CA GLU A 100 -16.34 13.89 17.20
C GLU A 100 -16.16 12.78 18.25
N ARG A 101 -15.01 12.10 18.20
CA ARG A 101 -14.64 10.96 19.05
C ARG A 101 -13.23 11.19 19.59
N GLY A 102 -12.90 10.47 20.66
CA GLY A 102 -11.61 10.60 21.33
C GLY A 102 -10.42 9.99 20.58
N SER A 103 -10.64 9.28 19.47
CA SER A 103 -9.58 8.72 18.65
C SER A 103 -9.91 8.83 17.17
N MET A 104 -8.90 9.20 16.37
CA MET A 104 -9.04 9.41 14.93
C MET A 104 -7.71 9.13 14.22
N TYR A 105 -7.76 8.49 13.06
CA TYR A 105 -6.61 8.20 12.21
C TYR A 105 -6.51 9.21 11.08
N PHE A 106 -5.29 9.51 10.67
CA PHE A 106 -4.95 10.36 9.53
C PHE A 106 -3.89 9.65 8.70
N ALA A 107 -4.03 9.67 7.38
CA ALA A 107 -3.12 9.01 6.45
C ALA A 107 -2.98 9.78 5.13
N TYR A 108 -1.93 9.45 4.37
CA TYR A 108 -1.69 10.02 3.05
C TYR A 108 -2.76 9.58 2.02
N PHE A 109 -3.15 8.31 2.09
CA PHE A 109 -4.27 7.71 1.36
C PHE A 109 -4.90 6.64 2.26
N ALA A 110 -6.10 6.13 1.91
CA ALA A 110 -6.71 5.00 2.63
C ALA A 110 -5.72 3.81 2.69
N PRO A 111 -5.20 3.44 3.87
CA PRO A 111 -4.27 2.32 4.00
C PRO A 111 -4.93 1.01 3.57
N TYR A 112 -4.10 0.05 3.17
CA TYR A 112 -4.52 -1.32 2.89
C TYR A 112 -3.63 -2.23 3.74
N SER A 113 -4.22 -2.82 4.79
CA SER A 113 -3.49 -3.59 5.81
C SER A 113 -3.05 -4.96 5.31
N TYR A 114 -2.03 -5.50 5.97
CA TYR A 114 -1.52 -6.84 5.70
C TYR A 114 -2.54 -7.91 6.11
N ASP A 115 -3.30 -7.70 7.19
CA ASP A 115 -4.40 -8.59 7.55
C ASP A 115 -5.46 -8.63 6.43
N ARG A 116 -5.82 -7.48 5.86
CA ARG A 116 -6.75 -7.40 4.72
C ARG A 116 -6.18 -8.07 3.46
N HIS A 117 -4.87 -7.98 3.26
CA HIS A 117 -4.16 -8.70 2.19
C HIS A 117 -4.29 -10.21 2.37
N LEU A 118 -4.02 -10.72 3.59
CA LEU A 118 -4.15 -12.13 3.90
C LEU A 118 -5.60 -12.61 3.72
N ASP A 119 -6.58 -11.85 4.20
CA ASP A 119 -8.01 -12.16 4.03
C ASP A 119 -8.40 -12.22 2.54
N LEU A 120 -7.92 -11.28 1.71
CA LEU A 120 -8.16 -11.28 0.26
C LEU A 120 -7.60 -12.53 -0.41
N LEU A 121 -6.35 -12.90 -0.10
CA LEU A 121 -5.72 -14.10 -0.66
C LEU A 121 -6.48 -15.36 -0.25
N HIS A 122 -6.88 -15.46 1.02
CA HIS A 122 -7.55 -16.63 1.55
C HIS A 122 -9.00 -16.75 1.09
N MET A 123 -9.68 -15.62 0.86
CA MET A 123 -10.98 -15.61 0.19
C MET A 123 -10.82 -16.13 -1.25
N ALA A 124 -9.87 -15.60 -2.02
CA ALA A 124 -9.72 -15.94 -3.42
C ALA A 124 -9.40 -17.42 -3.68
N GLN A 125 -8.52 -18.03 -2.87
CA GLN A 125 -8.14 -19.44 -3.05
C GLN A 125 -9.25 -20.45 -2.76
N THR A 126 -10.39 -20.02 -2.20
CA THR A 126 -11.52 -20.93 -1.97
C THR A 126 -12.23 -21.31 -3.27
N GLU A 127 -12.05 -20.52 -4.33
CA GLU A 127 -12.63 -20.80 -5.65
C GLU A 127 -11.85 -21.87 -6.41
N HIS A 128 -12.58 -22.74 -7.11
CA HIS A 128 -12.00 -23.88 -7.81
C HIS A 128 -11.04 -23.51 -8.95
N HIS A 129 -11.25 -22.35 -9.58
CA HIS A 129 -10.38 -21.83 -10.64
C HIS A 129 -9.28 -20.91 -10.12
N CYS A 130 -9.06 -20.82 -8.80
CA CYS A 130 -8.01 -20.03 -8.20
C CYS A 130 -7.03 -20.90 -7.43
N THR A 131 -5.73 -20.66 -7.61
CA THR A 131 -4.68 -21.28 -6.81
C THR A 131 -3.80 -20.22 -6.17
N LEU A 132 -3.41 -20.44 -4.92
CA LEU A 132 -2.50 -19.60 -4.16
C LEU A 132 -1.14 -20.30 -4.02
N GLU A 133 -0.08 -19.64 -4.49
CA GLU A 133 1.30 -20.10 -4.37
C GLU A 133 2.15 -19.05 -3.64
N THR A 134 2.97 -19.49 -2.69
CA THR A 134 4.04 -18.65 -2.12
C THR A 134 5.29 -18.78 -2.97
N LEU A 135 5.61 -17.74 -3.73
CA LEU A 135 6.81 -17.71 -4.58
C LEU A 135 8.09 -17.72 -3.74
N GLY A 136 8.04 -17.10 -2.56
CA GLY A 136 9.01 -17.17 -1.48
C GLY A 136 8.79 -16.04 -0.49
N HIS A 137 9.86 -15.61 0.21
CA HIS A 137 9.73 -14.62 1.28
C HIS A 137 10.53 -13.34 1.01
N THR A 138 10.09 -12.23 1.58
CA THR A 138 10.79 -10.94 1.57
C THR A 138 11.91 -10.88 2.62
N LEU A 139 12.51 -9.70 2.84
CA LEU A 139 13.60 -9.53 3.80
C LEU A 139 13.13 -9.61 5.25
N ASP A 140 11.92 -9.14 5.52
CA ASP A 140 11.26 -9.30 6.81
C ASP A 140 10.50 -10.63 6.93
N ASN A 141 10.72 -11.56 6.00
CA ASN A 141 10.10 -12.89 5.96
C ASN A 141 8.57 -12.87 5.78
N ASN A 142 8.03 -11.86 5.11
CA ASN A 142 6.64 -11.85 4.64
C ASN A 142 6.53 -12.65 3.34
N ASP A 143 5.36 -13.25 3.09
CA ASP A 143 5.13 -14.05 1.89
C ASP A 143 5.00 -13.20 0.62
N MET A 144 5.60 -13.69 -0.47
CA MET A 144 5.37 -13.20 -1.82
C MET A 144 4.39 -14.11 -2.52
N SER A 145 3.12 -13.73 -2.45
CA SER A 145 2.00 -14.55 -2.90
C SER A 145 1.64 -14.30 -4.36
N LEU A 146 1.35 -15.38 -5.07
CA LEU A 146 0.81 -15.40 -6.43
C LEU A 146 -0.56 -16.08 -6.40
N LEU A 147 -1.57 -15.37 -6.90
CA LEU A 147 -2.86 -15.97 -7.25
C LEU A 147 -2.86 -16.28 -8.75
N THR A 148 -3.16 -17.52 -9.11
CA THR A 148 -3.37 -17.92 -10.50
C THR A 148 -4.83 -18.22 -10.73
N PHE A 149 -5.47 -17.51 -11.66
CA PHE A 149 -6.86 -17.73 -12.06
C PHE A 149 -6.93 -18.42 -13.42
N GLY A 150 -7.61 -19.56 -13.46
CA GLY A 150 -7.75 -20.42 -14.62
C GLY A 150 -6.58 -21.41 -14.79
N GLU A 151 -6.81 -22.41 -15.64
CA GLU A 151 -5.81 -23.45 -15.94
C GLU A 151 -5.07 -23.13 -17.26
N PRO A 152 -3.72 -23.30 -17.29
CA PRO A 152 -2.94 -23.22 -18.51
C PRO A 152 -3.39 -24.23 -19.56
N GLU A 153 -3.65 -23.74 -20.78
CA GLU A 153 -4.08 -24.54 -21.91
C GLU A 153 -3.52 -23.94 -23.21
N GLU A 154 -3.29 -24.78 -24.22
CA GLU A 154 -2.82 -24.33 -25.54
C GLU A 154 -3.79 -23.29 -26.12
N GLY A 155 -3.25 -22.16 -26.58
CA GLY A 155 -4.03 -21.04 -27.13
C GLY A 155 -4.55 -20.03 -26.11
N LYS A 156 -4.47 -20.30 -24.80
CA LYS A 156 -4.76 -19.28 -23.77
C LYS A 156 -3.60 -18.30 -23.61
N LYS A 157 -3.94 -17.04 -23.32
CA LYS A 157 -2.95 -15.98 -23.05
C LYS A 157 -2.54 -15.95 -21.59
N ASN A 158 -1.25 -15.79 -21.33
CA ASN A 158 -0.74 -15.53 -19.98
C ASN A 158 -0.78 -14.01 -19.70
N ILE A 159 -1.59 -13.59 -18.74
CA ILE A 159 -1.73 -12.19 -18.33
C ILE A 159 -1.15 -12.03 -16.93
N TRP A 160 -0.16 -11.16 -16.78
CA TRP A 160 0.44 -10.83 -15.49
C TRP A 160 -0.09 -9.49 -14.99
N VAL A 161 -0.55 -9.46 -13.74
CA VAL A 161 -0.96 -8.24 -13.05
C VAL A 161 -0.20 -8.18 -11.73
N ILE A 162 0.57 -7.12 -11.52
CA ILE A 162 1.32 -6.91 -10.28
C ILE A 162 1.02 -5.51 -9.75
N ALA A 163 0.96 -5.35 -8.44
CA ALA A 163 0.66 -4.07 -7.81
C ALA A 163 1.62 -3.75 -6.66
N ARG A 164 1.60 -2.48 -6.24
CA ARG A 164 2.21 -1.99 -5.00
C ARG A 164 3.71 -2.26 -4.86
N GLN A 165 4.47 -2.10 -5.95
CA GLN A 165 5.95 -2.13 -5.89
C GLN A 165 6.49 -1.00 -5.01
N HIS A 166 5.85 0.17 -5.07
CA HIS A 166 6.05 1.22 -4.10
C HIS A 166 4.98 1.05 -2.99
N PRO A 167 5.40 0.88 -1.73
CA PRO A 167 4.53 0.45 -0.65
C PRO A 167 3.44 1.46 -0.25
N GLY A 168 3.73 2.76 -0.35
CA GLY A 168 2.79 3.84 -0.03
C GLY A 168 1.72 4.07 -1.10
N GLU A 169 1.79 3.39 -2.25
CA GLU A 169 0.79 3.44 -3.32
C GLU A 169 -0.34 2.43 -3.04
N THR A 170 -1.01 2.58 -1.88
CA THR A 170 -2.01 1.61 -1.38
C THR A 170 -3.22 1.44 -2.30
N MET A 171 -3.55 2.46 -3.10
CA MET A 171 -4.60 2.38 -4.13
C MET A 171 -4.38 1.23 -5.13
N ALA A 172 -3.13 0.83 -5.35
CA ALA A 172 -2.80 -0.25 -6.27
C ALA A 172 -3.34 -1.60 -5.77
N GLU A 173 -3.35 -1.82 -4.45
CA GLU A 173 -3.88 -3.06 -3.88
C GLU A 173 -5.40 -3.00 -3.68
N TRP A 174 -5.96 -1.83 -3.40
CA TRP A 174 -7.41 -1.61 -3.52
C TRP A 174 -7.94 -1.94 -4.93
N PHE A 175 -7.19 -1.58 -5.97
CA PHE A 175 -7.51 -1.99 -7.35
C PHE A 175 -7.47 -3.52 -7.50
N MET A 176 -6.46 -4.18 -6.92
CA MET A 176 -6.33 -5.63 -6.97
C MET A 176 -7.48 -6.34 -6.25
N GLU A 177 -7.93 -5.81 -5.12
CA GLU A 177 -9.10 -6.33 -4.42
C GLU A 177 -10.33 -6.35 -5.34
N GLY A 178 -10.65 -5.22 -5.99
CA GLY A 178 -11.80 -5.14 -6.90
C GLY A 178 -11.64 -6.04 -8.14
N LEU A 179 -10.43 -6.17 -8.68
CA LEU A 179 -10.13 -7.10 -9.77
C LEU A 179 -10.38 -8.55 -9.33
N ILE A 180 -9.81 -8.95 -8.19
CA ILE A 180 -9.91 -10.31 -7.65
C ILE A 180 -11.35 -10.65 -7.31
N GLN A 181 -12.09 -9.75 -6.66
CA GLN A 181 -13.52 -9.92 -6.36
C GLN A 181 -14.36 -10.24 -7.60
N ARG A 182 -14.06 -9.61 -8.75
CA ARG A 182 -14.73 -9.94 -10.01
C ARG A 182 -14.27 -11.27 -10.61
N LEU A 183 -12.99 -11.64 -10.44
CA LEU A 183 -12.46 -12.90 -10.95
C LEU A 183 -12.98 -14.11 -10.18
N VAL A 184 -13.32 -13.95 -8.90
CA VAL A 184 -13.91 -15.03 -8.07
C VAL A 184 -15.43 -15.14 -8.23
N ASP A 185 -16.10 -14.10 -8.71
CA ASP A 185 -17.55 -14.12 -8.93
C ASP A 185 -17.93 -15.03 -10.11
N GLU A 186 -18.45 -16.23 -9.82
CA GLU A 186 -18.94 -17.18 -10.83
C GLU A 186 -20.08 -16.63 -11.69
N THR A 187 -20.79 -15.61 -11.21
CA THR A 187 -21.91 -14.98 -11.95
C THR A 187 -21.44 -13.88 -12.90
N ASP A 188 -20.18 -13.42 -12.81
CA ASP A 188 -19.62 -12.42 -13.72
C ASP A 188 -19.23 -13.05 -15.06
N THR A 189 -20.13 -12.94 -16.04
CA THR A 189 -19.92 -13.48 -17.39
C THR A 189 -18.70 -12.88 -18.11
N THR A 190 -18.27 -11.66 -17.74
CA THR A 190 -17.09 -11.03 -18.34
C THR A 190 -15.81 -11.68 -17.81
N ALA A 191 -15.75 -11.94 -16.51
CA ALA A 191 -14.63 -12.64 -15.89
C ALA A 191 -14.53 -14.08 -16.42
N GLN A 192 -15.65 -14.80 -16.52
CA GLN A 192 -15.67 -16.15 -17.08
C GLN A 192 -15.19 -16.19 -18.54
N ALA A 193 -15.70 -15.30 -19.39
CA ALA A 193 -15.26 -15.21 -20.79
C ALA A 193 -13.78 -14.81 -20.96
N LEU A 194 -13.20 -14.13 -19.96
CA LEU A 194 -11.76 -13.84 -19.91
C LEU A 194 -10.98 -15.11 -19.56
N LEU A 195 -11.39 -15.86 -18.54
CA LEU A 195 -10.71 -17.08 -18.06
C LEU A 195 -10.78 -18.26 -19.05
N GLU A 196 -11.77 -18.24 -19.95
CA GLU A 196 -11.82 -19.14 -21.12
C GLU A 196 -10.67 -18.89 -22.11
N LYS A 197 -10.12 -17.67 -22.14
CA LYS A 197 -9.13 -17.23 -23.16
C LYS A 197 -7.77 -16.89 -22.57
N ALA A 198 -7.67 -16.79 -21.25
CA ALA A 198 -6.47 -16.36 -20.57
C ALA A 198 -6.34 -16.98 -19.18
N VAL A 199 -5.10 -17.09 -18.74
CA VAL A 199 -4.73 -17.37 -17.36
C VAL A 199 -4.17 -16.09 -16.77
N LEU A 200 -4.68 -15.69 -15.60
CA LEU A 200 -4.24 -14.49 -14.91
C LEU A 200 -3.32 -14.86 -13.75
N TYR A 201 -2.12 -14.29 -13.75
CA TYR A 201 -1.13 -14.40 -12.69
C TYR A 201 -1.08 -13.07 -11.95
N VAL A 202 -1.63 -13.05 -10.73
CA VAL A 202 -1.86 -11.84 -9.95
C VAL A 202 -0.97 -11.82 -8.70
N VAL A 203 -0.18 -10.76 -8.54
CA VAL A 203 0.57 -10.47 -7.31
C VAL A 203 0.01 -9.18 -6.69
N PRO A 204 -0.88 -9.27 -5.69
CA PRO A 204 -1.60 -8.10 -5.15
C PRO A 204 -0.67 -7.09 -4.47
N ASN A 205 0.38 -7.57 -3.81
CA ASN A 205 1.33 -6.75 -3.08
C ASN A 205 2.77 -7.17 -3.38
N MET A 206 3.50 -6.33 -4.11
CA MET A 206 4.91 -6.58 -4.44
C MET A 206 5.88 -6.20 -3.31
N ASN A 207 5.43 -5.47 -2.28
CA ASN A 207 6.32 -4.91 -1.26
C ASN A 207 5.68 -4.89 0.15
N PRO A 208 5.37 -6.07 0.71
CA PRO A 208 4.77 -6.16 2.05
C PRO A 208 5.67 -5.57 3.15
N ASP A 209 6.99 -5.70 3.04
CA ASP A 209 7.93 -5.13 4.01
C ASP A 209 7.83 -3.61 4.10
N GLY A 210 7.92 -2.92 2.95
CA GLY A 210 7.80 -1.48 2.90
C GLY A 210 6.40 -1.02 3.34
N ALA A 211 5.36 -1.77 3.00
CA ALA A 211 3.99 -1.44 3.38
C ALA A 211 3.82 -1.49 4.90
N ASN A 212 4.30 -2.56 5.54
CA ASN A 212 4.23 -2.75 6.99
C ASN A 212 5.00 -1.65 7.75
N ARG A 213 6.11 -1.17 7.18
CA ARG A 213 6.98 -0.14 7.76
C ARG A 213 6.50 1.29 7.54
N GLY A 214 5.42 1.51 6.78
CA GLY A 214 4.95 2.87 6.46
C GLY A 214 5.91 3.61 5.53
N HIS A 215 6.57 2.89 4.61
CA HIS A 215 7.37 3.50 3.57
C HIS A 215 6.50 4.04 2.43
N LEU A 216 7.02 4.99 1.68
CA LEU A 216 6.46 5.43 0.41
C LEU A 216 6.91 4.54 -0.75
N ARG A 217 8.23 4.36 -0.91
CA ARG A 217 8.82 4.07 -2.23
C ARG A 217 9.73 2.85 -2.27
N THR A 218 10.28 2.44 -1.13
CA THR A 218 11.33 1.42 -1.09
C THR A 218 10.97 0.22 -0.22
N ASN A 219 11.61 -0.92 -0.45
CA ASN A 219 11.50 -2.09 0.42
C ASN A 219 12.21 -1.89 1.77
N ALA A 220 12.38 -2.96 2.56
CA ALA A 220 13.01 -2.90 3.88
C ALA A 220 14.43 -2.27 3.91
N VAL A 221 15.17 -2.29 2.79
CA VAL A 221 16.59 -1.88 2.71
C VAL A 221 16.82 -0.76 1.68
N GLY A 222 15.81 0.10 1.47
CA GLY A 222 15.97 1.30 0.66
C GLY A 222 15.98 1.05 -0.87
N VAL A 223 15.63 -0.15 -1.33
CA VAL A 223 15.61 -0.47 -2.77
C VAL A 223 14.27 -0.10 -3.39
N ASN A 224 14.33 0.68 -4.48
CA ASN A 224 13.18 0.90 -5.34
C ASN A 224 12.98 -0.32 -6.26
N LEU A 225 11.98 -1.17 -5.95
CA LEU A 225 11.72 -2.41 -6.68
C LEU A 225 11.46 -2.18 -8.19
N ASN A 226 10.87 -1.04 -8.55
CA ASN A 226 10.59 -0.67 -9.94
C ASN A 226 11.82 -0.11 -10.69
N ARG A 227 13.02 -0.25 -10.12
CA ARG A 227 14.32 -0.01 -10.78
C ARG A 227 15.18 -1.29 -10.87
N GLU A 228 14.71 -2.41 -10.33
CA GLU A 228 15.46 -3.67 -10.24
C GLU A 228 15.11 -4.69 -11.35
N TRP A 229 14.26 -4.33 -12.31
CA TRP A 229 13.79 -5.27 -13.35
C TRP A 229 14.90 -5.79 -14.26
N GLN A 230 15.89 -4.96 -14.58
CA GLN A 230 16.97 -5.32 -15.52
C GLN A 230 17.90 -6.37 -14.91
N SER A 231 18.38 -6.12 -13.68
CA SER A 231 19.39 -6.92 -12.98
C SER A 231 19.00 -7.15 -11.52
N PRO A 232 17.93 -7.94 -11.26
CA PRO A 232 17.43 -8.13 -9.90
C PRO A 232 18.48 -8.86 -9.05
N SER A 233 18.78 -8.31 -7.87
CA SER A 233 19.72 -8.91 -6.94
C SER A 233 19.02 -9.84 -5.95
N LYS A 234 19.54 -11.06 -5.79
CA LYS A 234 19.04 -12.01 -4.78
C LYS A 234 19.28 -11.55 -3.34
N GLU A 235 20.02 -10.47 -3.11
CA GLU A 235 20.42 -10.04 -1.76
C GLU A 235 19.69 -8.76 -1.34
N LYS A 236 19.42 -7.82 -2.27
CA LYS A 236 18.84 -6.50 -1.94
C LYS A 236 17.39 -6.34 -2.42
N SER A 237 17.08 -6.85 -3.61
CA SER A 237 15.70 -6.83 -4.14
C SER A 237 14.92 -8.08 -3.74
N GLN A 238 15.37 -8.78 -2.67
CA GLN A 238 15.10 -10.20 -2.43
C GLN A 238 13.72 -10.59 -2.93
N ARG A 239 13.78 -11.42 -3.97
CA ARG A 239 12.74 -12.36 -4.37
C ARG A 239 11.54 -11.80 -5.15
N CYS A 240 10.98 -10.61 -4.90
CA CYS A 240 9.75 -10.18 -5.60
C CYS A 240 9.87 -10.11 -7.14
N SER A 241 10.69 -9.19 -7.66
CA SER A 241 10.85 -9.01 -9.11
C SER A 241 11.55 -10.20 -9.77
N TRP A 242 12.40 -10.92 -9.04
CA TRP A 242 13.07 -12.12 -9.54
C TRP A 242 12.10 -13.30 -9.69
N TYR A 243 11.23 -13.54 -8.71
CA TYR A 243 10.24 -14.60 -8.75
C TYR A 243 9.20 -14.35 -9.84
N VAL A 244 8.65 -13.14 -9.89
CA VAL A 244 7.72 -12.75 -10.96
C VAL A 244 8.38 -12.92 -12.32
N ARG A 245 9.63 -12.45 -12.50
CA ARG A 245 10.35 -12.61 -13.78
C ARG A 245 10.68 -14.06 -14.11
N ARG A 246 10.98 -14.90 -13.11
CA ARG A 246 11.24 -16.33 -13.30
C ARG A 246 9.96 -17.08 -13.66
N CYS A 247 8.89 -16.92 -12.89
CA CYS A 247 7.60 -17.55 -13.15
C CYS A 247 7.00 -17.06 -14.47
N SER A 248 7.11 -15.77 -14.79
CA SER A 248 6.66 -15.22 -16.08
C SER A 248 7.41 -15.86 -17.25
N LYS A 249 8.74 -16.00 -17.17
CA LYS A 249 9.51 -16.72 -18.21
C LYS A 249 9.08 -18.18 -18.32
N GLN A 250 8.81 -18.85 -17.21
CA GLN A 250 8.44 -20.26 -17.19
C GLN A 250 7.02 -20.47 -17.76
N ALA A 251 6.07 -19.60 -17.41
CA ALA A 251 4.72 -19.58 -17.98
C ALA A 251 4.76 -19.36 -19.51
N SER A 252 5.63 -18.47 -20.00
CA SER A 252 5.83 -18.25 -21.45
C SER A 252 6.54 -19.39 -22.18
N ILE A 253 7.14 -20.35 -21.47
CA ILE A 253 7.76 -21.55 -22.07
C ILE A 253 6.75 -22.72 -22.14
N CYS A 254 5.70 -22.68 -21.32
CA CYS A 254 4.62 -23.69 -21.31
C CYS A 254 3.43 -23.35 -22.22
N SER A 255 3.45 -22.19 -22.89
CA SER A 255 2.49 -21.75 -23.93
C SER A 255 3.03 -21.96 -25.33
#